data_AF-A0A7Y4ZH01-F1
#
_entry.id   AF-A0A7Y4ZH01-F1
#
_cell.length_a   1.000
_cell.length_b   1.000
_cell.length_c   1.000
_cell.angle_alpha   90.00
_cell.angle_beta   90.00
_cell.angle_gamma   90.00
#
_symmetry.space_group_name_H-M   'P 1'
#
loop_
_entity.id
_entity.type
_entity.pdbx_description
1 polymer ?
#
loop_
_entity_poly.entity_id
_entity_poly.type
_entity_poly.pdbx_seq_one_letter_code
_entity_poly.pdbx_strand_id
1 'polypeptide(L)'
;VPHGTGLLLAEDPIVGSAPQFVVARIGPSGAPDASFGVGGRLVDPFSGNGGGASALALTGSGKIVAVGVARDALQRSRMAIARVTAAGQLDPTFSTDGNVMTSVAGDEAFATSVAIQSTGRIVVGGWARNAANRRRAVLLGIRDN
;
A
#
# COMPACT_ATOMS: atom_id res chain seq x y z
N VAL A 1 13.29 -15.67 -5.77
CA VAL A 1 12.03 -15.40 -6.49
C VAL A 1 12.03 -16.26 -7.73
N PRO A 2 11.07 -17.16 -7.99
CA PRO A 2 11.03 -17.86 -9.26
C PRO A 2 10.80 -16.83 -10.36
N HIS A 3 11.67 -16.84 -11.37
CA HIS A 3 11.70 -15.87 -12.46
C HIS A 3 10.34 -15.81 -13.18
N GLY A 4 9.67 -14.65 -13.13
CA GLY A 4 8.50 -14.36 -13.96
C GLY A 4 7.24 -13.90 -13.22
N THR A 5 7.19 -13.90 -11.88
CA THR A 5 6.04 -13.34 -11.17
C THR A 5 6.18 -11.82 -11.01
N GLY A 6 5.22 -11.06 -11.53
CA GLY A 6 5.10 -9.61 -11.40
C GLY A 6 4.03 -9.20 -10.40
N LEU A 7 4.09 -7.97 -9.90
CA LEU A 7 3.00 -7.34 -9.15
C LEU A 7 2.38 -6.25 -9.99
N LEU A 8 1.05 -6.21 -10.02
CA LEU A 8 0.28 -5.17 -10.67
C LEU A 8 -0.50 -4.39 -9.62
N LEU A 9 -0.45 -3.07 -9.77
CA LEU A 9 -1.37 -2.15 -9.11
C LEU A 9 -2.34 -1.61 -10.16
N ALA A 10 -3.63 -1.74 -9.91
CA ALA A 10 -4.67 -1.22 -10.79
C ALA A 10 -5.72 -0.48 -9.96
N GLU A 11 -6.34 0.55 -10.54
CA GLU A 11 -7.60 1.09 -10.01
C GLU A 11 -8.75 0.30 -10.65
N ASP A 12 -9.68 -0.19 -9.84
CA ASP A 12 -10.91 -0.85 -10.29
C ASP A 12 -12.05 0.18 -10.22
N PRO A 13 -12.49 0.74 -11.36
CA PRO A 13 -13.63 1.63 -11.39
C PRO A 13 -14.90 0.79 -11.27
N ILE A 14 -15.33 0.50 -10.04
CA ILE A 14 -16.70 0.04 -9.83
C ILE A 14 -17.63 1.24 -10.07
N VAL A 15 -18.47 1.12 -11.10
CA VAL A 15 -19.46 2.16 -11.47
C VAL A 15 -20.39 2.41 -10.28
N GLY A 16 -20.33 3.62 -9.73
CA GLY A 16 -21.18 4.04 -8.59
C GLY A 16 -20.55 3.93 -7.21
N SER A 17 -19.28 3.54 -7.07
CA SER A 17 -18.52 3.62 -5.80
C SER A 17 -17.28 4.51 -5.93
N ALA A 18 -16.65 4.82 -4.79
CA ALA A 18 -15.30 5.39 -4.78
C ALA A 18 -14.34 4.45 -5.56
N PRO A 19 -13.34 5.00 -6.28
CA PRO A 19 -12.36 4.17 -6.97
C PRO A 19 -11.68 3.26 -5.95
N GLN A 20 -11.70 1.96 -6.23
CA GLN A 20 -10.98 0.97 -5.46
C GLN A 20 -9.62 0.75 -6.11
N PHE A 21 -8.63 0.32 -5.35
CA PHE A 21 -7.36 -0.11 -5.90
C PHE A 21 -7.10 -1.57 -5.55
N VAL A 22 -6.37 -2.21 -6.45
CA VAL A 22 -6.21 -3.65 -6.48
C VAL A 22 -4.74 -3.97 -6.53
N VAL A 23 -4.33 -4.88 -5.64
CA VAL A 23 -3.05 -5.58 -5.74
C VAL A 23 -3.32 -6.93 -6.38
N ALA A 24 -2.67 -7.20 -7.50
CA ALA A 24 -2.72 -8.50 -8.16
C ALA A 24 -1.32 -9.06 -8.32
N ARG A 25 -1.20 -10.39 -8.20
CA ARG A 25 0.00 -11.12 -8.59
C ARG A 25 -0.20 -11.65 -10.00
N ILE A 26 0.78 -11.40 -10.86
CA ILE A 26 0.77 -11.82 -12.25
C ILE A 26 1.82 -12.92 -12.42
N GLY A 27 1.40 -14.06 -12.96
CA GLY A 27 2.28 -15.18 -13.25
C GLY A 27 3.22 -14.94 -14.44
N PRO A 28 4.18 -15.85 -14.69
CA PRO A 28 5.14 -15.74 -15.80
C PRO A 28 4.51 -15.63 -17.19
N SER A 29 3.28 -16.14 -17.36
CA SER A 29 2.51 -16.03 -18.60
C SER A 29 1.82 -14.69 -18.80
N GLY A 30 1.92 -13.77 -17.84
CA GLY A 30 1.15 -12.52 -17.84
C GLY A 30 -0.28 -12.66 -17.32
N ALA A 31 -0.73 -13.88 -16.99
CA ALA A 31 -2.07 -14.12 -16.42
C ALA A 31 -2.09 -13.83 -14.91
N PRO A 32 -3.22 -13.35 -14.34
CA PRO A 32 -3.39 -13.27 -12.89
C PRO A 32 -3.19 -14.63 -12.22
N ASP A 33 -2.46 -14.64 -11.12
CA ASP A 33 -2.27 -15.83 -10.31
C ASP A 33 -3.50 -16.03 -9.43
N ALA A 34 -4.38 -16.97 -9.81
CA ALA A 34 -5.63 -17.26 -9.12
C ALA A 34 -5.46 -17.71 -7.65
N SER A 35 -4.25 -18.12 -7.23
CA SER A 35 -3.96 -18.45 -5.82
C SER A 35 -3.73 -17.23 -4.93
N PHE A 36 -3.66 -16.03 -5.52
CA PHE A 36 -3.48 -14.78 -4.78
C PHE A 36 -4.84 -14.15 -4.45
N GLY A 37 -5.08 -13.90 -3.17
CA GLY A 37 -6.30 -13.19 -2.75
C GLY A 37 -7.58 -13.93 -3.18
N VAL A 38 -8.61 -13.17 -3.53
CA VAL A 38 -9.86 -13.71 -4.10
C VAL A 38 -9.86 -13.42 -5.60
N GLY A 39 -9.86 -14.46 -6.42
CA GLY A 39 -9.86 -14.32 -7.89
C GLY A 39 -8.57 -13.72 -8.46
N GLY A 40 -7.43 -13.91 -7.79
CA GLY A 40 -6.12 -13.40 -8.21
C GLY A 40 -5.79 -11.98 -7.73
N ARG A 41 -6.61 -11.43 -6.82
CA ARG A 41 -6.49 -10.04 -6.38
C ARG A 41 -6.87 -9.81 -4.91
N LEU A 42 -6.29 -8.74 -4.36
CA LEU A 42 -6.71 -8.11 -3.11
C LEU A 42 -7.22 -6.71 -3.42
N VAL A 43 -8.44 -6.40 -2.99
CA VAL A 43 -9.10 -5.11 -3.21
C VAL A 43 -8.99 -4.27 -1.94
N ASP A 44 -8.63 -2.99 -2.08
CA ASP A 44 -8.57 -1.98 -1.03
C ASP A 44 -7.90 -2.44 0.28
N PRO A 45 -6.59 -2.76 0.28
CA PRO A 45 -5.87 -3.14 1.49
C PRO A 45 -5.72 -2.02 2.55
N PHE A 46 -6.28 -0.83 2.35
CA PHE A 46 -6.20 0.26 3.33
C PHE A 46 -7.48 0.35 4.17
N SER A 47 -7.34 0.64 5.47
CA SER A 47 -8.45 0.77 6.43
C SER A 47 -9.26 2.08 6.32
N GLY A 48 -8.97 2.93 5.33
CA GLY A 48 -9.62 4.23 5.13
C GLY A 48 -10.36 4.33 3.80
N ASN A 49 -11.08 5.43 3.60
CA ASN A 49 -11.95 5.61 2.44
C ASN A 49 -11.29 6.42 1.30
N GLY A 50 -11.72 6.18 0.06
CA GLY A 50 -11.45 7.06 -1.10
C GLY A 50 -9.97 7.30 -1.37
N GLY A 51 -9.16 6.29 -1.08
CA GLY A 51 -7.71 6.29 -1.21
C GLY A 51 -7.24 5.46 -2.39
N GLY A 52 -5.96 5.62 -2.75
CA GLY A 52 -5.32 4.85 -3.81
C GLY A 52 -3.91 4.47 -3.41
N ALA A 53 -3.47 3.27 -3.77
CA ALA A 53 -2.07 2.94 -3.70
C ALA A 53 -1.29 3.66 -4.81
N SER A 54 -0.01 3.92 -4.55
CA SER A 54 0.90 4.60 -5.47
C SER A 54 2.14 3.77 -5.77
N ALA A 55 2.54 2.87 -4.87
CA ALA A 55 3.69 2.01 -5.06
C ALA A 55 3.57 0.68 -4.30
N LEU A 56 4.26 -0.33 -4.82
CA LEU A 56 4.40 -1.66 -4.24
C LEU A 56 5.88 -1.99 -4.08
N ALA A 57 6.24 -2.72 -3.02
CA ALA A 57 7.55 -3.35 -2.89
C ALA A 57 7.45 -4.77 -2.33
N LEU A 58 8.35 -5.64 -2.77
CA LEU A 58 8.49 -7.01 -2.26
C LEU A 58 9.53 -7.04 -1.13
N THR A 59 9.18 -7.72 -0.06
CA THR A 59 10.12 -8.09 1.00
C THR A 59 10.86 -9.38 0.63
N GLY A 60 11.99 -9.67 1.30
CA GLY A 60 12.74 -10.92 1.10
C GLY A 60 11.96 -12.18 1.46
N SER A 61 10.92 -12.07 2.30
CA SER A 61 10.04 -13.17 2.69
C SER A 61 8.88 -13.43 1.70
N GLY A 62 8.79 -12.64 0.62
CA GLY A 62 7.70 -12.74 -0.36
C GLY A 62 6.41 -12.02 0.06
N LYS A 63 6.39 -11.33 1.20
CA LYS A 63 5.33 -10.37 1.54
C LYS A 63 5.46 -9.11 0.67
N ILE A 64 4.33 -8.44 0.45
CA ILE A 64 4.21 -7.24 -0.37
C ILE A 64 3.89 -6.07 0.57
N VAL A 65 4.52 -4.93 0.35
CA VAL A 65 4.17 -3.67 1.00
C VAL A 65 3.54 -2.75 -0.03
N ALA A 66 2.30 -2.34 0.20
CA ALA A 66 1.60 -1.34 -0.58
C ALA A 66 1.58 -0.01 0.17
N VAL A 67 1.86 1.09 -0.53
CA VAL A 67 1.76 2.44 0.04
C VAL A 67 0.92 3.34 -0.84
N GLY A 68 0.31 4.35 -0.23
CA GLY A 68 -0.47 5.35 -0.93
C GLY A 68 -1.12 6.35 0.00
N VAL A 69 -2.35 6.73 -0.35
CA VAL A 69 -3.18 7.63 0.44
C VAL A 69 -4.47 6.95 0.83
N ALA A 70 -4.95 7.19 2.04
CA ALA A 70 -6.31 6.90 2.48
C ALA A 70 -6.88 8.10 3.24
N ARG A 71 -8.20 8.20 3.37
CA ARG A 71 -8.83 9.26 4.18
C ARG A 71 -9.23 8.74 5.55
N ASP A 72 -8.90 9.53 6.58
CA ASP A 72 -9.34 9.26 7.94
C ASP A 72 -10.84 9.58 8.15
N ALA A 73 -11.36 9.34 9.36
CA ALA A 73 -12.75 9.61 9.70
C ALA A 73 -13.17 11.08 9.51
N LEU A 74 -12.20 12.01 9.50
CA LEU A 74 -12.40 13.44 9.26
C LEU A 74 -12.12 13.83 7.80
N GLN A 75 -12.07 12.85 6.89
CA GLN A 75 -11.84 13.02 5.45
C GLN A 75 -10.48 13.64 5.09
N ARG A 76 -9.50 13.60 5.99
CA ARG A 76 -8.15 14.13 5.74
C ARG A 76 -7.29 13.06 5.09
N SER A 77 -6.53 13.44 4.07
CA SER A 77 -5.59 12.53 3.41
C SER A 77 -4.44 12.14 4.34
N ARG A 78 -4.18 10.84 4.47
CA ARG A 78 -3.13 10.25 5.29
C ARG A 78 -2.28 9.32 4.45
N MET A 79 -1.00 9.21 4.80
CA MET A 79 -0.16 8.14 4.28
C MET A 79 -0.74 6.82 4.74
N ALA A 80 -1.00 5.93 3.79
CA ALA A 80 -1.46 4.58 4.06
C ALA A 80 -0.37 3.59 3.67
N ILE A 81 -0.13 2.61 4.54
CA ILE A 81 0.77 1.49 4.32
C ILE A 81 0.00 0.22 4.65
N ALA A 82 0.08 -0.79 3.80
CA ALA A 82 -0.42 -2.13 4.09
C ALA A 82 0.65 -3.17 3.80
N ARG A 83 0.76 -4.19 4.67
CA ARG A 83 1.56 -5.39 4.42
C ARG A 83 0.61 -6.51 4.03
N VAL A 84 0.90 -7.14 2.91
CA VAL A 84 0.11 -8.20 2.29
C VAL A 84 0.98 -9.45 2.25
N THR A 85 0.42 -10.57 2.69
CA THR A 85 1.07 -11.88 2.67
C THR A 85 1.34 -12.33 1.23
N ALA A 86 2.22 -13.31 1.06
CA ALA A 86 2.43 -13.95 -0.25
C ALA A 86 1.15 -14.60 -0.82
N ALA A 87 0.15 -14.89 0.02
CA ALA A 87 -1.14 -15.43 -0.39
C ALA A 87 -2.16 -14.35 -0.78
N GLY A 88 -1.80 -13.06 -0.74
CA GLY A 88 -2.71 -11.97 -1.11
C GLY A 88 -3.75 -11.62 -0.06
N GLN A 89 -3.45 -11.87 1.21
CA GLN A 89 -4.25 -11.45 2.36
C GLN A 89 -3.52 -10.36 3.13
N LEU A 90 -4.22 -9.45 3.81
CA LEU A 90 -3.58 -8.54 4.78
C LEU A 90 -2.81 -9.36 5.83
N ASP A 91 -1.60 -8.91 6.15
CA ASP A 91 -0.73 -9.58 7.11
C ASP A 91 -0.99 -9.07 8.53
N PRO A 92 -1.72 -9.79 9.39
CA PRO A 92 -2.10 -9.31 10.72
C PRO A 92 -0.89 -9.13 11.65
N THR A 93 0.29 -9.66 11.29
CA THR A 93 1.52 -9.49 12.09
C THR A 93 2.17 -8.12 11.87
N PHE A 94 1.70 -7.34 10.89
CA PHE A 94 2.15 -5.98 10.66
C PHE A 94 1.28 -4.99 11.43
N SER A 95 1.90 -4.21 12.31
CA SER A 95 1.16 -3.31 13.21
C SER A 95 0.16 -4.12 14.06
N THR A 96 -1.14 -3.92 13.89
CA THR A 96 -2.21 -4.65 14.60
C THR A 96 -3.17 -5.39 13.68
N ASP A 97 -3.34 -4.91 12.44
CA ASP A 97 -4.38 -5.32 11.51
C ASP A 97 -3.87 -5.37 10.05
N GLY A 98 -2.55 -5.36 9.86
CA GLY A 98 -1.94 -5.40 8.54
C GLY A 98 -1.81 -4.06 7.84
N ASN A 99 -2.22 -2.96 8.47
CA ASN A 99 -2.12 -1.64 7.88
C ASN A 99 -1.70 -0.55 8.90
N VAL A 100 -1.29 0.59 8.36
CA VAL A 100 -0.94 1.79 9.10
C VAL A 100 -1.46 2.99 8.32
N MET A 101 -2.17 3.87 9.02
CA MET A 101 -2.54 5.19 8.51
C MET A 101 -1.86 6.26 9.37
N THR A 102 -1.13 7.17 8.75
CA THR A 102 -0.33 8.16 9.50
C THR A 102 -0.32 9.55 8.87
N SER A 103 -0.10 10.53 9.72
CA SER A 103 0.08 11.95 9.37
C SER A 103 1.49 12.41 9.69
N VAL A 104 1.86 13.58 9.18
CA VAL A 104 3.12 14.22 9.54
C VAL A 104 2.79 15.57 10.18
N ALA A 105 3.11 15.71 11.46
CA ALA A 105 2.79 16.91 12.24
C ALA A 105 1.30 17.32 12.20
N GLY A 106 0.39 16.34 12.04
CA GLY A 106 -1.06 16.56 11.94
C GLY A 106 -1.56 16.93 10.54
N ASP A 107 -0.65 17.26 9.62
CA ASP A 107 -0.95 17.66 8.24
C ASP A 107 -1.49 16.49 7.40
N GLU A 108 -2.10 16.83 6.27
CA GLU A 108 -2.39 15.82 5.26
C GLU A 108 -1.10 15.23 4.71
N ALA A 109 -1.07 13.93 4.45
CA ALA A 109 0.13 13.23 4.05
C ALA A 109 -0.18 12.23 2.93
N PHE A 110 0.78 12.06 2.01
CA PHE A 110 0.65 11.26 0.81
C PHE A 110 1.92 10.43 0.62
N ALA A 111 1.79 9.10 0.58
CA ALA A 111 2.91 8.23 0.28
C ALA A 111 2.94 7.98 -1.23
N THR A 112 4.11 8.14 -1.84
CA THR A 112 4.28 8.01 -3.29
C THR A 112 5.30 6.95 -3.68
N SER A 113 6.11 6.48 -2.72
CA SER A 113 7.18 5.53 -2.98
C SER A 113 7.45 4.67 -1.75
N VAL A 114 7.91 3.44 -1.99
CA VAL A 114 8.33 2.52 -0.94
C VAL A 114 9.55 1.74 -1.39
N ALA A 115 10.47 1.52 -0.47
CA ALA A 115 11.63 0.64 -0.64
C ALA A 115 11.80 -0.24 0.61
N ILE A 116 12.31 -1.45 0.40
CA ILE A 116 12.65 -2.37 1.49
C ILE A 116 14.17 -2.41 1.62
N GLN A 117 14.69 -2.07 2.80
CA GLN A 117 16.11 -2.20 3.10
C GLN A 117 16.49 -3.67 3.29
N SER A 118 17.77 -4.01 3.10
CA SER A 118 18.28 -5.39 3.32
C SER A 118 18.07 -5.90 4.75
N THR A 119 17.92 -4.99 5.71
CA THR A 119 17.61 -5.29 7.11
C THR A 119 16.12 -5.58 7.36
N GLY A 120 15.29 -5.57 6.32
CA GLY A 120 13.83 -5.72 6.40
C GLY A 120 13.09 -4.41 6.61
N ARG A 121 13.76 -3.31 6.99
CA ARG A 121 13.07 -2.03 7.25
C ARG A 121 12.36 -1.50 6.00
N ILE A 122 11.11 -1.08 6.18
CA ILE A 122 10.30 -0.42 5.17
C ILE A 122 10.62 1.07 5.20
N VAL A 123 10.95 1.65 4.04
CA VAL A 123 11.20 3.08 3.87
C VAL A 123 10.13 3.64 2.95
N VAL A 124 9.34 4.59 3.44
CA VAL A 124 8.24 5.21 2.71
C VAL A 124 8.59 6.65 2.42
N GLY A 125 8.57 7.02 1.14
CA GLY A 125 8.79 8.37 0.67
C GLY A 125 7.49 9.02 0.20
N GLY A 126 7.36 10.32 0.44
CA GLY A 126 6.18 11.08 0.03
C GLY A 126 6.25 12.54 0.43
N TRP A 127 5.08 13.15 0.62
CA TRP A 127 4.98 14.55 1.03
C TRP A 127 3.80 14.80 1.96
N ALA A 128 3.92 15.85 2.76
CA ALA A 128 2.86 16.36 3.62
C ALA A 128 2.47 17.79 3.20
N ARG A 129 1.21 18.17 3.45
CA ARG A 129 0.64 19.46 3.12
C ARG A 129 -0.17 20.02 4.29
N ASN A 130 0.21 21.20 4.74
CA ASN A 130 -0.53 21.92 5.78
C ASN A 130 -1.72 22.70 5.23
N ALA A 131 -2.51 23.30 6.12
CA ALA A 131 -3.67 24.12 5.78
C ALA A 131 -3.34 25.35 4.91
N ALA A 132 -2.09 25.81 4.90
CA ALA A 132 -1.61 26.89 4.05
C ALA A 132 -1.03 26.39 2.70
N ASN A 133 -1.31 25.15 2.32
CA ASN A 133 -0.83 24.49 1.09
C ASN A 133 0.70 24.35 0.96
N ARG A 134 1.46 24.48 2.06
CA ARG A 134 2.91 24.30 2.03
C ARG A 134 3.24 22.81 2.03
N ARG A 135 4.01 22.37 1.03
CA ARG A 135 4.45 20.98 0.90
C ARG A 135 5.81 20.76 1.54
N ARG A 136 5.99 19.60 2.17
CA ARG A 136 7.27 19.14 2.72
C ARG A 136 7.50 17.71 2.28
N ALA A 137 8.73 17.39 1.89
CA ALA A 137 9.14 16.01 1.67
C ALA A 137 9.14 15.25 3.00
N VAL A 138 8.75 13.97 2.94
CA VAL A 138 8.67 13.08 4.09
C VAL A 138 9.37 11.78 3.74
N LEU A 139 10.18 11.30 4.68
CA LEU A 139 10.74 9.96 4.66
C LEU A 139 10.43 9.29 6.00
N LEU A 140 9.73 8.16 5.96
CA LEU A 140 9.35 7.39 7.14
C LEU A 140 10.03 6.03 7.11
N GLY A 141 10.74 5.69 8.18
CA GLY A 141 11.23 4.32 8.42
C GLY A 141 10.25 3.57 9.31
N ILE A 142 9.71 2.46 8.82
CA ILE A 142 8.80 1.58 9.55
C ILE A 142 9.51 0.24 9.79
N ARG A 143 9.45 -0.26 11.03
CA ARG A 143 10.01 -1.57 11.35
C ARG A 143 9.10 -2.66 10.77
N ASP A 144 9.72 -3.62 10.11
CA ASP A 144 9.11 -4.88 9.71
C ASP A 144 9.16 -5.77 10.96
N ASN A 145 8.14 -5.68 11.81
CA ASN A 145 8.02 -6.56 12.99
C ASN A 145 7.86 -8.01 12.52
#